data_AF-A0AAU2B5F3-F1
#
_entry.id   AF-A0AAU2B5F3-F1
#
_cell.length_a   1.000
_cell.length_b   1.000
_cell.length_c   1.000
_cell.angle_alpha   90.00
_cell.angle_beta   90.00
_cell.angle_gamma   90.00
#
_symmetry.space_group_name_H-M   'P 1'
#
loop_
_entity.id
_entity.type
_entity.pdbx_description
1 polymer ?
#
loop_
_entity_poly.entity_id
_entity_poly.type
_entity_poly.pdbx_seq_one_letter_code
_entity_poly.pdbx_strand_id
1 'polypeptide(L)'
;MSSWRTVRKDDLLAELAAARVFFGADPVEDPGAGELADTAQALAGEYRASTLGHAVRRAGVLLDQAAAELRAADRFRGALLPQVTRHLCRAQAILPKARGYLETAADDEHAPAAATR
;
A
#
# COMPACT_ATOMS: atom_id res chain seq x y z
N MET A 1 -24.32 18.47 -5.30
CA MET A 1 -22.91 18.91 -5.39
C MET A 1 -21.94 17.84 -4.87
N SER A 2 -22.22 16.54 -5.10
CA SER A 2 -21.48 15.42 -4.49
C SER A 2 -20.68 14.58 -5.50
N SER A 3 -20.69 14.93 -6.80
CA SER A 3 -20.10 14.09 -7.85
C SER A 3 -18.56 14.08 -7.81
N TRP A 4 -17.90 15.24 -7.77
CA TRP A 4 -16.44 15.29 -7.90
C TRP A 4 -15.68 14.62 -6.74
N ARG A 5 -16.13 14.81 -5.50
CA ARG A 5 -15.46 14.19 -4.33
C ARG A 5 -15.69 12.68 -4.24
N THR A 6 -16.82 12.19 -4.75
CA THR A 6 -17.12 10.76 -4.79
C THR A 6 -16.28 10.08 -5.86
N VAL A 7 -16.25 10.65 -7.08
CA VAL A 7 -15.35 10.20 -8.17
C VAL A 7 -13.90 10.16 -7.70
N ARG A 8 -13.42 11.22 -7.04
CA ARG A 8 -12.05 11.25 -6.50
C ARG A 8 -11.78 10.18 -5.44
N LYS A 9 -12.77 9.80 -4.63
CA LYS A 9 -12.64 8.72 -3.64
C LYS A 9 -12.55 7.36 -4.37
N ASP A 10 -13.40 7.13 -5.38
CA ASP A 10 -13.42 5.89 -6.15
C ASP A 10 -12.12 5.71 -6.96
N ASP A 11 -11.62 6.79 -7.59
CA ASP A 11 -10.32 6.79 -8.29
C ASP A 11 -9.18 6.41 -7.35
N LEU A 12 -9.15 7.00 -6.14
CA LEU A 12 -8.13 6.67 -5.13
C LEU A 12 -8.20 5.21 -4.70
N LEU A 13 -9.39 4.64 -4.55
CA LEU A 13 -9.56 3.23 -4.18
C LEU A 13 -9.08 2.31 -5.30
N ALA A 14 -9.39 2.63 -6.56
CA ALA A 14 -8.91 1.88 -7.72
C ALA A 14 -7.38 1.93 -7.86
N GLU A 15 -6.78 3.11 -7.70
CA GLU A 15 -5.32 3.27 -7.73
C GLU A 15 -4.63 2.49 -6.60
N LEU A 16 -5.20 2.52 -5.39
CA LEU A 16 -4.70 1.74 -4.25
C LEU A 16 -4.83 0.23 -4.48
N ALA A 17 -5.92 -0.23 -5.09
CA ALA A 17 -6.08 -1.63 -5.46
C ALA A 17 -5.01 -2.07 -6.47
N ALA A 18 -4.82 -1.29 -7.54
CA ALA A 18 -3.81 -1.57 -8.56
C ALA A 18 -2.38 -1.59 -7.98
N ALA A 19 -2.04 -0.63 -7.11
CA ALA A 19 -0.72 -0.57 -6.49
C ALA A 19 -0.40 -1.79 -5.62
N ARG A 20 -1.43 -2.42 -5.02
CA ARG A 20 -1.25 -3.58 -4.12
C ARG A 20 -0.90 -4.87 -4.86
N VAL A 21 -1.23 -4.96 -6.15
CA VAL A 21 -0.87 -6.11 -7.00
C VAL A 21 0.65 -6.32 -7.07
N PHE A 22 1.45 -5.26 -7.05
CA PHE A 22 2.91 -5.35 -6.98
C PHE A 22 3.42 -6.15 -5.77
N PHE A 23 2.68 -6.09 -4.65
CA PHE A 23 3.02 -6.78 -3.41
C PHE A 23 2.40 -8.18 -3.32
N GLY A 24 1.78 -8.68 -4.38
CA GLY A 24 1.16 -10.01 -4.43
C GLY A 24 -0.31 -10.06 -4.05
N ALA A 25 -1.02 -8.92 -3.97
CA ALA A 25 -2.48 -8.93 -3.82
C ALA A 25 -3.18 -9.31 -5.14
N ASP A 26 -4.32 -9.98 -5.03
CA ASP A 26 -5.22 -10.18 -6.17
C ASP A 26 -5.85 -8.85 -6.64
N PRO A 27 -6.10 -8.68 -7.94
CA PRO A 27 -6.81 -7.52 -8.47
C PRO A 27 -8.28 -7.53 -8.01
N VAL A 28 -8.81 -6.34 -7.71
CA VAL A 28 -10.21 -6.15 -7.27
C VAL A 28 -10.86 -5.06 -8.12
N GLU A 29 -12.03 -5.36 -8.69
CA GLU A 29 -12.73 -4.47 -9.63
C GLU A 29 -13.51 -3.33 -8.96
N ASP A 30 -14.12 -3.58 -7.79
CA ASP A 30 -14.84 -2.57 -6.99
C ASP A 30 -14.29 -2.51 -5.56
N PRO A 31 -13.10 -1.92 -5.37
CA PRO A 31 -12.36 -2.03 -4.11
C PRO A 31 -12.96 -1.17 -3.00
N GLY A 32 -13.27 -1.82 -1.87
CA GLY A 32 -13.66 -1.15 -0.63
C GLY A 32 -12.46 -0.82 0.27
N ALA A 33 -12.49 0.31 1.00
CA ALA A 33 -11.41 0.68 1.92
C ALA A 33 -11.11 -0.40 2.99
N GLY A 34 -12.15 -1.06 3.52
CA GLY A 34 -12.01 -2.16 4.47
C GLY A 34 -11.30 -3.39 3.87
N GLU A 35 -11.76 -3.86 2.71
CA GLU A 35 -11.13 -4.97 1.98
C GLU A 35 -9.67 -4.66 1.64
N LEU A 36 -9.39 -3.44 1.16
CA LEU A 36 -8.03 -3.02 0.89
C LEU A 36 -7.16 -3.03 2.16
N ALA A 37 -7.72 -2.67 3.30
CA ALA A 37 -7.03 -2.67 4.58
C ALA A 37 -6.67 -4.08 5.05
N ASP A 38 -7.61 -5.02 4.93
CA ASP A 38 -7.41 -6.41 5.39
C ASP A 38 -6.34 -7.10 4.57
N THR A 39 -6.40 -6.97 3.24
CA THR A 39 -5.40 -7.59 2.38
C THR A 39 -4.04 -6.87 2.51
N ALA A 40 -3.99 -5.55 2.76
CA ALA A 40 -2.72 -4.87 3.08
C ALA A 40 -2.12 -5.34 4.41
N GLN A 41 -2.96 -5.62 5.42
CA GLN A 41 -2.54 -6.15 6.70
C GLN A 41 -1.95 -7.56 6.58
N ALA A 42 -2.58 -8.42 5.77
CA ALA A 42 -2.10 -9.78 5.53
C ALA A 42 -0.68 -9.75 4.94
N LEU A 43 -0.49 -9.00 3.85
CA LEU A 43 0.81 -8.80 3.22
C LEU A 43 1.83 -8.18 4.19
N ALA A 44 1.43 -7.20 5.00
CA ALA A 44 2.30 -6.61 6.02
C ALA A 44 2.77 -7.65 7.06
N GLY A 45 1.92 -8.62 7.41
CA GLY A 45 2.29 -9.74 8.28
C GLY A 45 3.36 -10.63 7.65
N GLU A 46 3.12 -11.06 6.41
CA GLU A 46 4.04 -11.90 5.64
C GLU A 46 5.41 -11.23 5.45
N TYR A 47 5.42 -9.97 5.02
CA TYR A 47 6.64 -9.21 4.75
C TYR A 47 7.46 -8.95 6.02
N ARG A 48 6.81 -8.71 7.16
CA ARG A 48 7.51 -8.54 8.45
C ARG A 48 8.06 -9.85 8.99
N ALA A 49 7.37 -10.96 8.75
CA ALA A 49 7.84 -12.30 9.13
C ALA A 49 8.93 -12.83 8.17
N SER A 50 9.12 -12.20 7.01
CA SER A 50 10.05 -12.65 5.98
C SER A 50 11.52 -12.64 6.44
N THR A 51 12.22 -13.71 6.06
CA THR A 51 13.67 -13.87 6.23
C THR A 51 14.47 -13.26 5.07
N LEU A 52 13.81 -12.83 3.98
CA LEU A 52 14.41 -12.34 2.74
C LEU A 52 15.19 -11.02 2.88
N GLY A 53 15.16 -10.37 4.04
CA GLY A 53 16.06 -9.27 4.36
C GLY A 53 15.40 -8.09 5.06
N HIS A 54 16.22 -7.12 5.44
CA HIS A 54 15.75 -5.91 6.15
C HIS A 54 14.79 -5.07 5.29
N ALA A 55 15.05 -4.95 3.99
CA ALA A 55 14.23 -4.17 3.08
C ALA A 55 12.79 -4.70 2.97
N VAL A 56 12.62 -6.03 2.87
CA VAL A 56 11.30 -6.68 2.84
C VAL A 56 10.54 -6.40 4.14
N ARG A 57 11.20 -6.51 5.30
CA ARG A 57 10.57 -6.18 6.59
C ARG A 57 10.19 -4.71 6.70
N ARG A 58 11.01 -3.79 6.16
CA ARG A 58 10.69 -2.35 6.11
C ARG A 58 9.50 -2.05 5.21
N ALA A 59 9.40 -2.71 4.06
CA ALA A 59 8.21 -2.63 3.22
C ALA A 59 6.96 -3.14 3.97
N GLY A 60 7.09 -4.24 4.73
CA GLY A 60 6.02 -4.75 5.59
C GLY A 60 5.53 -3.75 6.65
N VAL A 61 6.42 -2.98 7.28
CA VAL A 61 6.03 -1.90 8.21
C VAL A 61 5.24 -0.79 7.51
N LEU A 62 5.62 -0.44 6.28
CA LEU A 62 4.90 0.57 5.50
C LEU A 62 3.53 0.06 5.02
N LEU A 63 3.43 -1.22 4.65
CA LEU A 63 2.15 -1.86 4.34
C LEU A 63 1.21 -1.85 5.56
N ASP A 64 1.73 -2.10 6.77
CA ASP A 64 0.98 -2.03 8.03
C ASP A 64 0.42 -0.61 8.28
N GLN A 65 1.22 0.42 8.00
CA GLN A 65 0.79 1.82 8.10
C GLN A 65 -0.28 2.16 7.06
N ALA A 66 -0.13 1.70 5.82
CA ALA A 66 -1.13 1.88 4.77
C ALA A 66 -2.45 1.19 5.16
N ALA A 67 -2.39 -0.02 5.71
CA ALA A 67 -3.56 -0.74 6.22
C ALA A 67 -4.28 0.06 7.33
N ALA A 68 -3.53 0.65 8.27
CA ALA A 68 -4.11 1.48 9.33
C ALA A 68 -4.84 2.73 8.79
N GLU A 69 -4.27 3.40 7.78
CA GLU A 69 -4.92 4.54 7.11
C GLU A 69 -6.19 4.10 6.35
N LEU A 70 -6.15 2.96 5.66
CA LEU A 70 -7.32 2.38 4.98
C LEU A 70 -8.45 2.02 5.96
N ARG A 71 -8.12 1.41 7.13
CA ARG A 71 -9.12 1.17 8.19
C ARG A 71 -9.69 2.47 8.73
N ALA A 72 -8.88 3.52 8.86
CA ALA A 72 -9.39 4.83 9.27
C ALA A 72 -10.36 5.40 8.23
N ALA A 73 -10.06 5.28 6.94
CA ALA A 73 -10.99 5.67 5.87
C ALA A 73 -12.31 4.89 5.93
N ASP A 74 -12.25 3.57 6.16
CA ASP A 74 -13.45 2.72 6.27
C ASP A 74 -14.32 3.06 7.50
N ARG A 75 -13.70 3.39 8.64
CA ARG A 75 -14.43 3.83 9.84
C ARG A 75 -15.26 5.10 9.62
N PHE A 76 -14.83 5.96 8.70
CA PHE A 76 -15.58 7.14 8.30
C PHE A 76 -16.54 6.87 7.13
N ARG A 77 -16.73 5.62 6.66
CA ARG A 77 -17.61 5.36 5.51
C ARG A 77 -19.02 5.88 5.77
N GLY A 78 -19.60 6.54 4.77
CA GLY A 78 -20.94 7.13 4.87
C GLY A 78 -21.01 8.47 5.61
N ALA A 79 -19.91 8.95 6.20
CA ALA A 79 -19.82 10.28 6.83
C ALA A 79 -18.49 10.97 6.45
N LEU A 80 -18.41 12.29 6.61
CA LEU A 80 -17.13 13.04 6.56
C LEU A 80 -16.20 12.68 5.38
N LEU A 81 -16.70 12.76 4.15
CA LEU A 81 -15.94 12.51 2.91
C LEU A 81 -14.52 13.12 2.89
N PRO A 82 -14.27 14.35 3.42
CA PRO A 82 -12.91 14.88 3.51
C PRO A 82 -11.93 14.03 4.33
N GLN A 83 -12.39 13.38 5.41
CA GLN A 83 -11.53 12.50 6.22
C GLN A 83 -11.23 11.21 5.48
N VAL A 84 -12.24 10.62 4.81
CA VAL A 84 -12.05 9.46 3.94
C VAL A 84 -10.97 9.76 2.89
N THR A 85 -11.14 10.83 2.11
CA THR A 85 -10.16 11.21 1.08
C THR A 85 -8.77 11.48 1.66
N ARG A 86 -8.67 12.13 2.83
CA ARG A 86 -7.38 12.39 3.49
C ARG A 86 -6.64 11.09 3.81
N HIS A 87 -7.33 10.10 4.39
CA HIS A 87 -6.75 8.82 4.74
C HIS A 87 -6.36 8.01 3.49
N LEU A 88 -7.19 8.02 2.43
CA LEU A 88 -6.86 7.40 1.15
C LEU A 88 -5.60 8.02 0.51
N CYS A 89 -5.48 9.36 0.47
CA CYS A 89 -4.28 10.04 -0.02
C CYS A 89 -3.02 9.67 0.78
N ARG A 90 -3.15 9.45 2.10
CA ARG A 90 -2.03 9.02 2.94
C ARG A 90 -1.59 7.61 2.61
N ALA A 91 -2.53 6.67 2.48
CA ALA A 91 -2.22 5.31 2.04
C ALA A 91 -1.53 5.32 0.67
N GLN A 92 -2.03 6.15 -0.27
CA GLN A 92 -1.48 6.30 -1.61
C GLN A 92 -0.04 6.83 -1.58
N ALA A 93 0.29 7.74 -0.66
CA ALA A 93 1.65 8.26 -0.49
C ALA A 93 2.62 7.28 0.19
N ILE A 94 2.11 6.24 0.87
CA ILE A 94 2.92 5.23 1.58
C ILE A 94 3.34 4.10 0.64
N LEU A 95 2.44 3.59 -0.20
CA LEU A 95 2.72 2.42 -1.05
C LEU A 95 3.95 2.59 -1.98
N PRO A 96 4.17 3.74 -2.65
CA PRO A 96 5.38 3.95 -3.46
C PRO A 96 6.68 3.87 -2.64
N LYS A 97 6.64 4.29 -1.37
CA LYS A 97 7.80 4.18 -0.47
C LYS A 97 8.10 2.72 -0.12
N ALA A 98 7.06 1.93 0.12
CA ALA A 98 7.20 0.49 0.37
C ALA A 98 7.79 -0.22 -0.84
N ARG A 99 7.32 0.13 -2.04
CA ARG A 99 7.83 -0.37 -3.31
C ARG A 99 9.30 -0.01 -3.52
N GLY A 100 9.68 1.25 -3.28
CA GLY A 100 11.07 1.69 -3.42
C GLY A 100 12.06 0.88 -2.58
N TYR A 101 11.69 0.47 -1.35
CA TYR A 101 12.55 -0.41 -0.55
C TYR A 101 12.79 -1.77 -1.20
N LEU A 102 11.79 -2.33 -1.88
CA LEU A 102 11.90 -3.63 -2.53
C LEU A 102 12.72 -3.54 -3.83
N GLU A 103 12.52 -2.47 -4.60
CA GLU A 103 13.26 -2.23 -5.84
C GLU A 103 14.74 -1.97 -5.56
N THR A 104 15.08 -1.11 -4.57
CA THR A 104 16.49 -0.89 -4.19
C THR A 104 17.16 -2.16 -3.67
N ALA A 105 16.44 -3.00 -2.93
CA ALA A 105 16.99 -4.28 -2.45
C ALA A 105 17.25 -5.27 -3.59
N ALA A 106 16.39 -5.29 -4.61
CA ALA A 106 16.61 -6.10 -5.80
C ALA A 106 17.84 -5.61 -6.60
N ASP A 107 18.03 -4.30 -6.71
CA ASP A 107 19.21 -3.71 -7.37
C ASP A 107 20.51 -4.02 -6.61
N ASP A 108 20.48 -3.97 -5.27
CA ASP A 108 21.63 -4.32 -4.43
C ASP A 108 22.02 -5.81 -4.53
N GLU A 109 21.06 -6.71 -4.76
CA GLU A 109 21.32 -8.14 -4.98
C GLU A 109 21.91 -8.43 -6.38
N HIS A 110 21.63 -7.56 -7.37
CA HIS A 110 22.12 -7.68 -8.75
C HIS A 110 23.37 -6.83 -9.05
N ALA A 111 23.88 -6.06 -8.08
CA ALA A 111 25.14 -5.35 -8.23
C ALA A 111 26.29 -6.35 -8.47
N PRO A 112 26.97 -6.32 -9.63
CA PRO A 112 28.05 -7.26 -9.88
C PRO A 112 29.16 -7.06 -8.84
N ALA A 113 29.57 -8.15 -8.22
CA ALA A 113 30.80 -8.22 -7.42
C ALA A 113 32.03 -7.93 -8.32
N ALA A 114 32.28 -6.66 -8.60
CA ALA A 114 33.43 -6.15 -9.33
C ALA A 114 34.01 -4.98 -8.52
N ALA A 115 35.26 -4.95 -8.09
CA ALA A 115 36.37 -5.86 -8.30
C ALA A 115 37.32 -5.72 -7.10
N THR A 116 37.65 -6.84 -6.45
CA THR A 116 38.89 -6.94 -5.68
C THR A 116 39.97 -7.42 -6.65
N ARG A 117 40.72 -6.49 -7.21
CA ARG A 117 42.08 -6.71 -7.72
C ARG A 117 42.91 -5.47 -7.47
#